data_AF-A0A662HAS3-F1
#
_entry.id   AF-A0A662HAS3-F1
#
_cell.length_a   1.000
_cell.length_b   1.000
_cell.length_c   1.000
_cell.angle_alpha   90.00
_cell.angle_beta   90.00
_cell.angle_gamma   90.00
#
_symmetry.space_group_name_H-M   'P 1'
#
loop_
_entity.id
_entity.type
_entity.pdbx_description
1 polymer ?
#
loop_
_entity_poly.entity_id
_entity_poly.type
_entity_poly.pdbx_seq_one_letter_code
_entity_poly.pdbx_strand_id
1 'polypeptide(L)'
;MRKLTKEDILKGKDKRVELYIPEYDAAVVIRPLTDGELTEILSMLENLPLRDDGTPALEKIDLQTNLKLLKLAASKGLVEPQLTLDDLEHMKFGVPEYIGMKVLEISGLVPPEEAEKKS
;
A
#
# COMPACT_ATOMS: atom_id res chain seq x y z
N MET A 1 -5.40 21.23 -22.15
CA MET A 1 -5.26 20.05 -21.27
C MET A 1 -6.28 18.99 -21.68
N ARG A 2 -5.88 17.72 -21.76
CA ARG A 2 -6.81 16.59 -21.97
C ARG A 2 -7.65 16.41 -20.70
N LYS A 3 -8.96 16.14 -20.85
CA LYS A 3 -9.84 15.73 -19.75
C LYS A 3 -9.81 14.21 -19.61
N LEU A 4 -9.85 13.70 -18.38
CA LEU A 4 -9.98 12.26 -18.11
C LEU A 4 -11.38 11.79 -18.51
N THR A 5 -11.45 10.62 -19.13
CA THR A 5 -12.70 9.90 -19.34
C THR A 5 -13.06 9.08 -18.10
N LYS A 6 -14.33 8.63 -18.01
CA LYS A 6 -14.75 7.67 -16.98
C LYS A 6 -13.86 6.42 -16.98
N GLU A 7 -13.50 5.93 -18.17
CA GLU A 7 -12.63 4.77 -18.32
C GLU A 7 -11.21 5.05 -17.84
N ASP A 8 -10.65 6.23 -18.13
CA ASP A 8 -9.32 6.62 -17.64
C ASP A 8 -9.28 6.60 -16.10
N ILE A 9 -10.35 7.03 -15.44
CA ILE A 9 -10.45 7.04 -13.97
C ILE A 9 -10.57 5.61 -13.42
N LEU A 10 -11.48 4.79 -13.96
CA LEU A 10 -11.73 3.44 -13.45
C LEU A 10 -10.57 2.47 -13.70
N LYS A 11 -9.76 2.70 -14.75
CA LYS A 11 -8.55 1.92 -15.05
C LYS A 11 -7.34 2.29 -14.20
N GLY A 12 -7.41 3.33 -13.36
CA GLY A 12 -6.29 3.74 -12.50
C GLY A 12 -5.74 2.61 -11.61
N LYS A 13 -6.63 1.73 -11.13
CA LYS A 13 -6.29 0.53 -10.34
C LYS A 13 -5.61 -0.59 -11.13
N ASP A 14 -5.67 -0.53 -12.46
CA ASP A 14 -5.12 -1.55 -13.35
C ASP A 14 -3.63 -1.32 -13.64
N LYS A 15 -3.04 -0.24 -13.12
CA LYS A 15 -1.59 -0.06 -13.13
C LYS A 15 -0.92 -1.27 -12.45
N ARG A 16 0.08 -1.83 -13.12
CA ARG A 16 0.92 -2.91 -12.62
C ARG A 16 2.35 -2.39 -12.55
N VAL A 17 3.01 -2.64 -11.43
CA VAL A 17 4.38 -2.21 -11.17
C VAL A 17 5.15 -3.43 -10.70
N GLU A 18 6.27 -3.72 -11.37
CA GLU A 18 7.22 -4.73 -10.88
C GLU A 18 8.01 -4.14 -9.72
N LEU A 19 8.01 -4.85 -8.59
CA LEU A 19 8.75 -4.50 -7.39
C LEU A 19 9.80 -5.58 -7.14
N TYR A 20 11.07 -5.20 -7.20
CA TYR A 20 12.17 -6.08 -6.84
C TYR A 20 12.26 -6.26 -5.32
N ILE A 21 12.43 -7.51 -4.88
CA ILE A 21 12.55 -7.94 -3.49
C ILE A 21 13.98 -8.50 -3.29
N PRO A 22 14.90 -7.71 -2.70
CA PRO A 22 16.30 -8.11 -2.54
C PRO A 22 16.47 -9.42 -1.75
N GLU A 23 15.58 -9.68 -0.79
CA GLU A 23 15.64 -10.86 0.07
C GLU A 23 15.42 -12.18 -0.68
N TYR A 24 14.77 -12.12 -1.84
CA TYR A 24 14.48 -13.27 -2.69
C TYR A 24 15.20 -13.22 -4.04
N ASP A 25 15.94 -12.14 -4.31
CA ASP A 25 16.55 -11.86 -5.61
C ASP A 25 15.54 -12.03 -6.78
N ALA A 26 14.32 -11.56 -6.56
CA ALA A 26 13.19 -11.75 -7.48
C ALA A 26 12.23 -10.56 -7.44
N ALA A 27 11.33 -10.48 -8.42
CA ALA A 27 10.31 -9.44 -8.49
C ALA A 27 8.92 -10.00 -8.22
N VAL A 28 8.06 -9.13 -7.68
CA VAL A 28 6.62 -9.33 -7.57
C VAL A 28 5.89 -8.23 -8.35
N VAL A 29 4.62 -8.45 -8.68
CA VAL A 29 3.79 -7.43 -9.33
C VAL A 29 2.82 -6.85 -8.31
N ILE A 30 2.82 -5.52 -8.16
CA ILE A 30 1.89 -4.79 -7.30
C ILE A 30 1.00 -3.83 -8.11
N ARG A 31 -0.10 -3.40 -7.49
CA ARG A 31 -1.03 -2.40 -8.02
C ARG A 31 -1.43 -1.39 -6.94
N PRO A 32 -1.88 -0.18 -7.33
CA PRO A 32 -2.47 0.72 -6.36
C PRO A 32 -3.81 0.16 -5.85
N LEU A 33 -4.12 0.54 -4.61
CA LEU A 33 -5.41 0.29 -3.99
C LEU A 33 -6.45 1.24 -4.56
N THR A 34 -7.69 0.77 -4.61
CA THR A 34 -8.85 1.62 -4.83
C THR A 34 -9.22 2.37 -3.54
N ASP A 35 -9.97 3.46 -3.70
CA ASP A 35 -10.54 4.22 -2.57
C ASP A 35 -11.35 3.32 -1.60
N GLY A 36 -12.14 2.38 -2.15
CA GLY A 36 -12.91 1.43 -1.35
C GLY A 36 -12.04 0.43 -0.58
N GLU A 37 -10.98 -0.09 -1.19
CA GLU A 37 -10.04 -1.01 -0.53
C GLU A 37 -9.26 -0.31 0.59
N LEU A 38 -8.84 0.94 0.34
CA LEU A 38 -8.17 1.73 1.37
C LEU A 38 -9.13 2.02 2.52
N THR A 39 -10.36 2.46 2.24
CA THR A 39 -11.39 2.70 3.26
C THR A 39 -11.66 1.45 4.09
N GLU A 40 -11.75 0.28 3.46
CA GLU A 40 -11.91 -1.00 4.14
C GLU A 40 -10.74 -1.27 5.09
N ILE A 41 -9.49 -1.13 4.62
CA ILE A 41 -8.31 -1.32 5.46
C ILE A 41 -8.33 -0.38 6.66
N LEU A 42 -8.55 0.92 6.44
CA LEU A 42 -8.55 1.93 7.49
C LEU A 42 -9.66 1.67 8.52
N SER A 43 -10.81 1.15 8.10
CA SER A 43 -11.92 0.78 9.00
C SER A 43 -11.61 -0.42 9.90
N MET A 44 -10.64 -1.27 9.51
CA MET A 44 -10.17 -2.40 10.32
C MET A 44 -9.11 -1.99 11.36
N LEU A 45 -8.67 -0.73 11.35
CA LEU A 45 -7.73 -0.17 12.31
C LEU A 45 -8.51 0.54 13.40
N GLU A 46 -8.31 0.13 14.64
CA GLU A 46 -8.88 0.82 15.79
C GLU A 46 -8.10 2.12 16.04
N ASN A 47 -8.79 3.18 16.45
CA ASN A 47 -8.18 4.44 16.90
C ASN A 47 -7.24 5.11 15.87
N LEU A 48 -7.62 5.15 14.60
CA LEU A 48 -6.84 5.86 13.58
C LEU A 48 -6.88 7.38 13.84
N PRO A 49 -5.76 8.03 14.20
CA PRO A 49 -5.71 9.47 14.35
C PRO A 49 -5.85 10.13 12.97
N LEU A 50 -6.60 11.22 12.92
CA LEU A 50 -6.78 12.02 11.71
C LEU A 50 -6.01 13.33 11.83
N ARG A 51 -5.60 13.88 10.70
CA ARG A 51 -5.13 15.25 10.55
C ARG A 51 -6.34 16.20 10.43
N ASP A 52 -6.07 17.50 10.49
CA ASP A 52 -7.12 18.53 10.41
C ASP A 52 -7.85 18.54 9.05
N ASP A 53 -7.22 18.01 8.00
CA ASP A 53 -7.80 17.84 6.67
C ASP A 53 -8.60 16.54 6.50
N GLY A 54 -8.75 15.75 7.57
CA GLY A 54 -9.45 14.47 7.58
C GLY A 54 -8.66 13.29 7.04
N THR A 55 -7.39 13.49 6.63
CA THR A 55 -6.53 12.39 6.20
C THR A 55 -5.96 11.60 7.38
N PRO A 56 -5.64 10.31 7.22
CA PRO A 56 -4.96 9.53 8.26
C PRO A 56 -3.62 10.13 8.67
N ALA A 57 -3.43 10.36 9.96
CA ALA A 57 -2.16 10.77 10.56
C ALA A 57 -1.29 9.53 10.84
N LEU A 58 -0.80 8.87 9.79
CA LEU A 58 -0.04 7.63 9.88
C LEU A 58 1.22 7.76 10.76
N GLU A 59 1.77 8.95 10.90
CA GLU A 59 2.91 9.25 11.78
C GLU A 59 2.58 9.13 13.29
N LYS A 60 1.30 9.06 13.65
CA LYS A 60 0.82 9.03 15.04
C LYS A 60 0.28 7.67 15.48
N ILE A 61 0.29 6.65 14.61
CA ILE A 61 -0.17 5.30 14.98
C ILE A 61 0.95 4.52 15.68
N ASP A 62 0.58 3.57 16.53
CA ASP A 62 1.54 2.68 17.16
C ASP A 62 2.11 1.65 16.16
N LEU A 63 3.22 1.01 16.54
CA LEU A 63 3.92 0.05 15.70
C LEU A 63 3.04 -1.14 15.27
N GLN A 64 2.19 -1.67 16.16
CA GLN A 64 1.37 -2.84 15.85
C GLN A 64 0.31 -2.47 14.80
N THR A 65 -0.32 -1.30 14.96
CA THR A 65 -1.29 -0.77 14.00
C THR A 65 -0.64 -0.50 12.64
N ASN A 66 0.56 0.07 12.62
CA ASN A 66 1.32 0.28 11.38
C ASN A 66 1.64 -1.04 10.65
N LEU A 67 2.16 -2.04 11.38
CA LEU A 67 2.46 -3.35 10.80
C LEU A 67 1.20 -4.02 10.23
N LYS A 68 0.07 -3.92 10.93
CA LYS A 68 -1.23 -4.43 10.44
C LYS A 68 -1.67 -3.73 9.16
N LEU A 69 -1.59 -2.40 9.11
CA LEU A 69 -1.89 -1.60 7.92
C LEU A 69 -1.05 -2.06 6.72
N LEU A 70 0.26 -2.20 6.90
CA LEU A 70 1.17 -2.58 5.82
C LEU A 70 0.86 -3.99 5.29
N LYS A 71 0.62 -4.97 6.18
CA LYS A 71 0.25 -6.34 5.77
C LYS A 71 -1.08 -6.39 5.02
N LEU A 72 -2.08 -5.63 5.47
CA LEU A 72 -3.37 -5.52 4.78
C LEU A 72 -3.22 -4.88 3.38
N ALA A 73 -2.41 -3.82 3.28
CA ALA A 73 -2.09 -3.18 2.01
C ALA A 73 -1.38 -4.15 1.05
N ALA A 74 -0.39 -4.90 1.54
CA ALA A 74 0.31 -5.91 0.76
C ALA A 74 -0.66 -6.98 0.23
N SER A 75 -1.53 -7.54 1.09
CA SER A 75 -2.49 -8.58 0.69
C SER A 75 -3.46 -8.13 -0.41
N LYS A 76 -3.88 -6.86 -0.40
CA LYS A 76 -4.80 -6.33 -1.43
C LYS A 76 -4.07 -5.87 -2.70
N GLY A 77 -2.86 -5.33 -2.55
CA GLY A 77 -2.09 -4.71 -3.63
C GLY A 77 -1.17 -5.65 -4.39
N LEU A 78 -0.78 -6.79 -3.81
CA LEU A 78 0.04 -7.80 -4.46
C LEU A 78 -0.79 -8.61 -5.47
N VAL A 79 -0.35 -8.62 -6.73
CA VAL A 79 -1.06 -9.27 -7.85
C VAL A 79 -0.40 -10.59 -8.21
N GLU A 80 0.93 -10.62 -8.31
CA GLU A 80 1.68 -11.81 -8.68
C GLU A 80 2.96 -11.95 -7.82
N PRO A 81 3.11 -13.05 -7.05
CA PRO A 81 2.10 -14.07 -6.79
C PRO A 81 0.95 -13.51 -5.94
N GLN A 82 -0.26 -14.00 -6.15
CA GLN A 82 -1.39 -13.63 -5.28
C GLN A 82 -1.25 -14.37 -3.94
N LEU A 83 -1.17 -13.61 -2.84
CA LEU A 83 -0.99 -14.13 -1.49
C LEU A 83 -2.12 -13.70 -0.56
N THR A 84 -2.53 -14.61 0.33
CA THR A 84 -3.46 -14.34 1.43
C THR A 84 -2.72 -13.76 2.63
N LEU A 85 -3.45 -13.23 3.62
CA LEU A 85 -2.83 -12.75 4.87
C LEU A 85 -2.05 -13.86 5.59
N ASP A 86 -2.56 -15.10 5.56
CA ASP A 86 -1.90 -16.28 6.14
C ASP A 86 -0.55 -16.55 5.44
N ASP A 87 -0.53 -16.50 4.10
CA ASP A 87 0.71 -16.63 3.33
C ASP A 87 1.75 -15.55 3.70
N LEU A 88 1.30 -14.30 3.93
CA LEU A 88 2.18 -13.20 4.33
C LEU A 88 2.83 -13.43 5.69
N GLU A 89 2.16 -14.11 6.63
CA GLU A 89 2.72 -14.42 7.95
C GLU A 89 3.89 -15.41 7.88
N HIS A 90 3.96 -16.20 6.81
CA HIS A 90 5.03 -17.16 6.56
C HIS A 90 6.17 -16.59 5.70
N MET A 91 6.05 -15.35 5.23
CA MET A 91 7.12 -14.68 4.50
C MET A 91 8.29 -14.30 5.42
N LYS A 92 9.42 -14.00 4.81
CA LYS A 92 10.58 -13.48 5.55
C LYS A 92 10.21 -12.15 6.19
N PHE A 93 10.56 -12.00 7.47
CA PHE A 93 10.28 -10.80 8.26
C PHE A 93 10.71 -9.52 7.52
N GLY A 94 9.83 -8.52 7.49
CA GLY A 94 10.05 -7.21 6.85
C GLY A 94 9.63 -7.15 5.37
N VAL A 95 9.49 -8.29 4.69
CA VAL A 95 9.12 -8.31 3.27
C VAL A 95 7.64 -7.93 3.04
N PRO A 96 6.65 -8.49 3.76
CA PRO A 96 5.26 -8.05 3.64
C PRO A 96 5.10 -6.55 3.90
N GLU A 97 5.83 -6.03 4.89
CA GLU A 97 5.80 -4.61 5.26
C GLU A 97 6.35 -3.73 4.14
N TYR A 98 7.46 -4.12 3.51
CA TYR A 98 8.05 -3.41 2.38
C TYR A 98 7.12 -3.39 1.16
N ILE A 99 6.50 -4.54 0.84
CA ILE A 99 5.49 -4.62 -0.24
C ILE A 99 4.31 -3.68 0.08
N GLY A 100 3.80 -3.75 1.30
CA GLY A 100 2.69 -2.91 1.77
C GLY A 100 2.98 -1.43 1.66
N MET A 101 4.18 -1.01 2.06
CA MET A 101 4.64 0.37 1.94
C MET A 101 4.64 0.82 0.48
N LYS A 102 5.20 0.02 -0.42
CA LYS A 102 5.23 0.33 -1.86
C LYS A 102 3.84 0.39 -2.47
N VAL A 103 2.92 -0.47 -2.04
CA VAL A 103 1.50 -0.39 -2.43
C VAL A 103 0.87 0.93 -1.98
N LEU A 104 1.10 1.37 -0.74
CA LEU A 104 0.56 2.64 -0.24
C LEU A 104 1.16 3.86 -0.95
N GLU A 105 2.46 3.83 -1.27
CA GLU A 105 3.14 4.86 -2.07
C GLU A 105 2.50 5.03 -3.45
N ILE A 106 2.34 3.94 -4.22
CA ILE A 106 1.76 4.01 -5.57
C ILE A 106 0.25 4.31 -5.55
N SER A 107 -0.40 4.12 -4.39
CA SER A 107 -1.78 4.51 -4.14
C SER A 107 -1.93 5.98 -3.74
N GLY A 108 -0.82 6.68 -3.47
CA GLY A 108 -0.79 8.10 -3.12
C GLY A 108 -1.11 8.41 -1.66
N LEU A 109 -1.07 7.42 -0.77
CA LEU A 109 -1.31 7.63 0.67
C LEU A 109 -0.04 8.09 1.41
N VAL A 110 1.12 7.66 0.92
CA VAL A 110 2.44 7.97 1.49
C VAL A 110 3.29 8.59 0.39
N PRO A 111 4.09 9.63 0.68
CA PRO A 111 5.06 10.14 -0.28
C PRO A 111 6.04 9.04 -0.69
N PRO A 112 6.51 9.02 -1.95
CA PRO A 112 7.51 8.04 -2.37
C PRO A 112 8.82 8.25 -1.58
N GLU A 113 9.45 7.16 -1.13
CA GLU A 113 10.75 7.18 -0.41
C GLU A 113 11.84 8.04 -1.09
N GLU A 114 11.80 8.18 -2.41
CA GLU A 114 12.75 9.03 -3.16
C GLU A 114 12.56 10.54 -2.92
N ALA A 115 11.39 10.98 -2.46
CA ALA A 115 11.10 12.37 -2.15
C ALA A 115 11.70 12.80 -0.80
N GLU A 116 11.81 11.88 0.17
CA GLU A 116 12.36 12.20 1.50
C GLU A 116 13.89 12.34 1.50
N LYS A 117 14.60 11.69 0.56
CA LYS A 117 16.07 11.80 0.44
C LYS A 117 16.57 13.15 -0.11
N LYS A 118 15.66 14.08 -0.45
CA LYS A 118 15.99 15.41 -1.00
C LYS A 118 15.54 16.58 -0.12
N SER A 119 15.03 16.33 1.09
CA SER A 119 14.65 17.37 2.05
C SER A 119 15.61 17.43 3.23
#